data_AF-A0A6J2JQL9-F1
#
_entry.id   AF-A0A6J2JQL9-F1
#
_cell.length_a   1.000
_cell.length_b   1.000
_cell.length_c   1.000
_cell.angle_alpha   90.00
_cell.angle_beta   90.00
_cell.angle_gamma   90.00
#
_symmetry.space_group_name_H-M   'P 1'
#
loop_
_entity.id
_entity.type
_entity.pdbx_description
1 polymer ?
#
loop_
_entity_poly.entity_id
_entity_poly.type
_entity_poly.pdbx_seq_one_letter_code
_entity_poly.pdbx_strand_id
1 'polypeptide(L)'
;MKERSEQSYNRTVQSVAAANALAVPWSAAEVRGALPTALGVAGIPALVITSGDGTVLTANGRQKLAADPTGLNFPWSQRPLSVLTEQALLKMARHPAIVLFVDDEDSEIEFAESVLTPAAESYYEECSIQYPGFCPHQSSSDDETLDFDYPPRKSKKRPFKHVMFYVGVDGTDTADMLREHICLDDAVPLLTAIDFPKQRMFTMKYGDEITTHSVQNFLDAYLSGNADFKPLKPYSDKC
;
A
#
# COMPACT_ATOMS: atom_id res chain seq x y z
N MET A 1 4.87 20.92 -16.69
CA MET A 1 4.08 22.15 -16.87
C MET A 1 4.15 22.51 -18.35
N LYS A 2 3.04 22.54 -19.11
CA LYS A 2 3.06 23.06 -20.48
C LYS A 2 3.09 24.58 -20.36
N GLU A 3 4.29 25.12 -20.22
CA GLU A 3 4.46 26.55 -19.97
C GLU A 3 4.03 27.32 -21.20
N ARG A 4 3.01 28.16 -20.99
CA ARG A 4 2.32 28.88 -22.06
C ARG A 4 3.13 30.08 -22.58
N SER A 5 4.17 30.48 -21.85
CA SER A 5 5.10 31.54 -22.23
C SER A 5 6.50 31.28 -21.67
N GLU A 6 7.52 31.82 -22.31
CA GLU A 6 8.92 31.71 -21.88
C GLU A 6 9.15 32.36 -20.50
N GLN A 7 8.41 33.43 -20.19
CA GLN A 7 8.44 34.06 -18.87
C GLN A 7 7.94 33.12 -17.77
N SER A 8 6.88 32.34 -18.04
CA SER A 8 6.40 31.32 -17.10
C SER A 8 7.45 30.22 -16.94
N TYR A 9 8.09 29.80 -18.04
CA TYR A 9 9.18 28.83 -18.03
C TYR A 9 10.34 29.24 -17.14
N ASN A 10 10.86 30.44 -17.36
CA ASN A 10 11.99 30.95 -16.59
C ASN A 10 11.66 31.06 -15.10
N ARG A 11 10.42 31.44 -14.76
CA ARG A 11 9.97 31.52 -13.37
C ARG A 11 9.94 30.15 -12.69
N THR A 12 9.40 29.13 -13.34
CA THR A 12 9.36 27.77 -12.78
C THR A 12 10.76 27.22 -12.60
N VAL A 13 11.63 27.32 -13.62
CA VAL A 13 13.02 26.86 -13.54
C VAL A 13 13.76 27.55 -12.39
N GLN A 14 13.58 28.86 -12.23
CA GLN A 14 14.15 29.61 -11.10
C GLN A 14 13.61 29.11 -9.76
N SER A 15 12.32 28.79 -9.65
CA SER A 15 11.72 28.33 -8.41
C SER A 15 12.25 26.98 -7.91
N VAL A 16 12.78 26.15 -8.82
CA VAL A 16 13.34 24.82 -8.49
C VAL A 16 14.87 24.77 -8.59
N ALA A 17 15.53 25.91 -8.86
CA ALA A 17 16.98 25.98 -9.07
C ALA A 17 17.78 25.50 -7.85
N ALA A 18 17.27 25.77 -6.64
CA ALA A 18 17.91 25.32 -5.39
C ALA A 18 18.01 23.79 -5.26
N ALA A 19 17.17 23.04 -5.98
CA ALA A 19 17.17 21.59 -6.00
C ALA A 19 18.04 20.99 -7.12
N ASN A 20 18.83 21.81 -7.83
CA ASN A 20 19.61 21.38 -9.02
C ASN A 20 18.77 20.62 -10.07
N ALA A 21 17.51 20.99 -10.22
CA ALA A 21 16.60 20.32 -11.14
C ALA A 21 17.00 20.57 -12.60
N LEU A 22 17.13 19.48 -13.37
CA LEU A 22 17.31 19.57 -14.82
C LEU A 22 15.99 19.95 -15.50
N ALA A 23 16.06 20.85 -16.48
CA ALA A 23 14.91 21.30 -17.25
C ALA A 23 15.14 21.09 -18.75
N VAL A 24 14.11 20.63 -19.46
CA VAL A 24 14.12 20.58 -20.93
C VAL A 24 14.14 22.02 -21.46
N PRO A 25 15.13 22.42 -22.28
CA PRO A 25 15.24 23.80 -22.76
C PRO A 25 13.97 24.33 -23.41
N TRP A 26 13.68 25.62 -23.22
CA TRP A 26 12.51 26.28 -23.81
C TRP A 26 12.43 26.10 -25.34
N SER A 27 13.57 26.17 -26.03
CA SER A 27 13.68 25.99 -27.48
C SER A 27 13.26 24.59 -27.97
N ALA A 28 13.32 23.56 -27.13
CA ALA A 28 12.97 22.19 -27.48
C ALA A 28 11.45 21.92 -27.38
N ALA A 29 10.66 22.64 -28.18
CA ALA A 29 9.19 22.60 -28.12
C ALA A 29 8.60 21.20 -28.33
N GLU A 30 9.14 20.41 -29.25
CA GLU A 30 8.69 19.05 -29.54
C GLU A 30 8.86 18.13 -28.33
N VAL A 31 10.04 18.15 -27.70
CA VAL A 31 10.34 17.36 -26.48
C VAL A 31 9.42 17.76 -25.33
N ARG A 32 9.23 19.07 -25.10
CA ARG A 32 8.30 19.58 -24.07
C ARG A 32 6.85 19.17 -24.34
N GLY A 33 6.47 19.02 -25.61
CA GLY A 33 5.15 18.55 -26.03
C GLY A 33 4.95 17.05 -25.85
N ALA A 34 5.98 16.24 -26.14
CA ALA A 34 5.92 14.79 -26.08
C ALA A 34 6.10 14.20 -24.67
N LEU A 35 6.91 14.85 -23.82
CA LEU A 35 7.30 14.34 -22.51
C LEU A 35 6.11 14.02 -21.57
N PRO A 36 5.07 14.86 -21.44
CA PRO A 36 3.92 14.52 -20.59
C PRO A 36 3.23 13.24 -21.04
N THR A 37 3.03 13.05 -22.34
CA THR A 37 2.43 11.83 -22.90
C THR A 37 3.32 10.62 -22.65
N ALA A 38 4.64 10.75 -22.86
CA ALA A 38 5.60 9.68 -22.62
C ALA A 38 5.63 9.23 -21.15
N LEU A 39 5.38 10.15 -20.21
CA LEU A 39 5.31 9.87 -18.77
C LEU A 39 3.90 9.56 -18.25
N GLY A 40 2.90 9.41 -19.14
CA GLY A 40 1.52 9.10 -18.75
C GLY A 40 0.80 10.22 -17.98
N VAL A 41 1.23 11.48 -18.15
CA VAL A 41 0.67 12.64 -17.44
C VAL A 41 -0.59 13.15 -18.15
N ALA A 42 -1.75 12.94 -17.54
CA ALA A 42 -3.04 13.39 -18.07
C ALA A 42 -3.38 14.87 -17.76
N GLY A 43 -2.72 15.48 -16.76
CA GLY A 43 -3.01 16.84 -16.32
C GLY A 43 -1.83 17.50 -15.60
N ILE A 44 -1.81 18.83 -15.59
CA ILE A 44 -0.74 19.62 -14.96
C ILE A 44 -1.30 20.55 -13.87
N PRO A 45 -0.53 20.87 -12.81
CA PRO A 45 0.82 20.37 -12.51
C PRO A 45 0.83 18.86 -12.20
N ALA A 46 1.98 18.21 -12.40
CA ALA A 46 2.17 16.78 -12.15
C ALA A 46 3.55 16.55 -11.53
N LEU A 47 3.65 15.52 -10.69
CA LEU A 47 4.89 15.00 -10.12
C LEU A 47 4.93 13.52 -10.50
N VAL A 48 5.94 13.13 -11.26
CA VAL A 48 6.16 11.75 -11.69
C VAL A 48 7.43 11.26 -11.00
N ILE A 49 7.36 10.09 -10.37
CA ILE A 49 8.52 9.44 -9.77
C ILE A 49 8.94 8.29 -10.68
N THR A 50 10.22 8.23 -10.99
CA THR A 50 10.83 7.17 -11.80
C THR A 50 11.93 6.48 -10.99
N SER A 51 12.20 5.22 -11.34
CA SER A 51 13.41 4.53 -10.90
C SER A 51 14.64 5.05 -11.67
N GLY A 52 15.84 4.68 -11.24
CA GLY A 52 17.11 5.13 -11.83
C GLY A 52 17.33 4.70 -13.28
N ASP A 53 16.61 3.67 -13.73
CA ASP A 53 16.54 3.16 -15.10
C ASP A 53 15.52 3.89 -15.98
N GLY A 54 14.74 4.82 -15.41
CA GLY A 54 13.71 5.59 -16.12
C GLY A 54 12.32 4.95 -16.12
N THR A 55 12.12 3.80 -15.45
CA THR A 55 10.81 3.17 -15.30
C THR A 55 9.92 4.03 -14.41
N VAL A 56 8.68 4.32 -14.85
CA VAL A 56 7.72 5.14 -14.08
C VAL A 56 7.19 4.34 -12.89
N LEU A 57 7.53 4.77 -11.67
CA LEU A 57 7.03 4.20 -10.42
C LEU A 57 5.64 4.73 -10.09
N THR A 58 5.42 6.04 -10.28
CA THR A 58 4.08 6.64 -10.18
C THR A 58 3.98 7.95 -10.98
N ALA A 59 2.90 8.10 -11.75
CA ALA A 59 2.56 9.37 -12.41
C ALA A 59 1.71 10.32 -11.52
N ASN A 60 1.23 9.83 -10.37
CA ASN A 60 0.36 10.53 -9.43
C ASN A 60 1.11 11.02 -8.18
N GLY A 61 2.39 11.35 -8.31
CA GLY A 61 3.28 11.70 -7.20
C GLY A 61 2.76 12.85 -6.33
N ARG A 62 1.99 13.80 -6.88
CA ARG A 62 1.39 14.88 -6.07
C ARG A 62 0.40 14.36 -5.04
N GLN A 63 -0.46 13.41 -5.46
CA GLN A 63 -1.43 12.81 -4.55
C GLN A 63 -0.72 11.93 -3.51
N LYS A 64 0.36 11.26 -3.91
CA LYS A 64 1.20 10.45 -3.01
C LYS A 64 1.89 11.31 -1.96
N LEU A 65 2.59 12.38 -2.37
CA LEU A 65 3.23 13.33 -1.46
C LEU A 65 2.22 14.01 -0.52
N ALA A 66 1.04 14.37 -1.02
CA ALA A 66 0.01 14.96 -0.16
C ALA A 66 -0.53 13.98 0.90
N ALA A 67 -0.50 12.68 0.60
CA ALA A 67 -0.98 11.64 1.50
C ALA A 67 0.11 11.04 2.40
N ASP A 68 1.38 11.25 2.05
CA ASP A 68 2.56 10.87 2.82
C ASP A 68 3.58 12.02 2.80
N PRO A 69 3.31 13.12 3.54
CA PRO A 69 4.13 14.34 3.49
C PRO A 69 5.53 14.14 4.06
N THR A 70 5.70 13.18 4.97
CA THR A 70 6.97 12.80 5.58
C THR A 70 7.76 11.82 4.72
N GLY A 71 7.11 11.19 3.73
CA GLY A 71 7.76 10.29 2.78
C GLY A 71 8.09 8.92 3.36
N LEU A 72 7.35 8.45 4.38
CA LEU A 72 7.57 7.14 5.01
C LEU A 72 7.48 5.97 4.02
N ASN A 73 6.73 6.14 2.93
CA ASN A 73 6.57 5.16 1.88
C ASN A 73 7.22 5.58 0.55
N PHE A 74 8.08 6.61 0.55
CA PHE A 74 8.85 7.00 -0.63
C PHE A 74 9.73 5.81 -1.10
N PRO A 75 9.86 5.52 -2.40
CA PRO A 75 9.53 6.32 -3.59
C PRO A 75 8.07 6.19 -4.08
N TRP A 76 7.15 5.74 -3.22
CA TRP A 76 5.74 5.48 -3.54
C TRP A 76 5.56 4.54 -4.73
N SER A 77 6.52 3.63 -4.88
CA SER A 77 6.43 2.50 -5.79
C SER A 77 5.36 1.52 -5.30
N GLN A 78 5.06 0.56 -6.15
CA GLN A 78 4.26 -0.60 -5.77
C GLN A 78 5.09 -1.42 -4.78
N ARG A 79 4.55 -1.67 -3.58
CA ARG A 79 5.20 -2.47 -2.54
C ARG A 79 4.17 -3.41 -1.91
N PRO A 80 4.59 -4.65 -1.56
CA PRO A 80 3.73 -5.61 -0.86
C PRO A 80 3.32 -5.12 0.52
N LEU A 81 4.18 -4.30 1.14
CA LEU A 81 4.03 -3.73 2.47
C LEU A 81 4.06 -2.21 2.41
N SER A 82 3.49 -1.56 3.43
CA SER A 82 3.60 -0.12 3.65
C SER A 82 3.69 0.16 5.14
N VAL A 83 4.26 1.29 5.52
CA VAL A 83 4.18 1.75 6.91
C VAL A 83 2.74 2.18 7.21
N LEU A 84 2.27 1.88 8.41
CA LEU A 84 0.98 2.29 8.92
C LEU A 84 0.94 3.82 9.05
N THR A 85 0.15 4.46 8.21
CA THR A 85 -0.05 5.93 8.16
C THR A 85 -1.53 6.26 8.28
N GLU A 86 -1.89 7.52 8.50
CA GLU A 86 -3.31 7.93 8.51
C GLU A 86 -4.05 7.50 7.24
N GLN A 87 -3.39 7.55 6.08
CA GLN A 87 -3.98 7.07 4.82
C GLN A 87 -4.22 5.55 4.83
N ALA A 88 -3.38 4.77 5.51
CA ALA A 88 -3.61 3.34 5.69
C ALA A 88 -4.92 3.09 6.45
N LEU A 89 -5.22 3.86 7.49
CA LEU A 89 -6.46 3.74 8.26
C LEU A 89 -7.71 3.94 7.38
N LEU A 90 -7.68 4.89 6.45
CA LEU A 90 -8.77 5.11 5.49
C LEU A 90 -9.01 3.90 4.57
N LYS A 91 -7.94 3.19 4.21
CA LYS A 91 -8.05 1.95 3.41
C LYS A 91 -8.55 0.78 4.27
N MET A 92 -8.07 0.70 5.51
CA MET A 92 -8.48 -0.32 6.48
C MET A 92 -9.99 -0.27 6.79
N ALA A 93 -10.61 0.91 6.72
CA ALA A 93 -12.05 1.05 6.85
C ALA A 93 -12.86 0.24 5.81
N ARG A 94 -12.25 -0.09 4.67
CA ARG A 94 -12.89 -0.84 3.57
C ARG A 94 -12.29 -2.22 3.34
N HIS A 95 -11.07 -2.44 3.80
CA HIS A 95 -10.28 -3.63 3.51
C HIS A 95 -9.63 -4.16 4.79
N PRO A 96 -9.68 -5.47 5.05
CA PRO A 96 -8.95 -6.03 6.17
C PRO A 96 -7.44 -5.83 6.02
N ALA A 97 -6.73 -5.76 7.14
CA ALA A 97 -5.29 -5.56 7.16
C ALA A 97 -4.60 -6.52 8.13
N ILE A 98 -3.39 -6.97 7.75
CA ILE A 98 -2.41 -7.61 8.62
C ILE A 98 -1.41 -6.53 9.01
N VAL A 99 -1.27 -6.27 10.31
CA VAL A 99 -0.36 -5.27 10.85
C VAL A 99 0.60 -5.96 11.80
N LEU A 100 1.90 -5.80 11.56
CA LEU A 100 2.94 -6.19 12.52
C LEU A 100 3.42 -4.92 13.22
N PHE A 101 3.13 -4.81 14.51
CA PHE A 101 3.64 -3.73 15.34
C PHE A 101 5.04 -4.05 15.83
N VAL A 102 5.96 -3.09 15.71
CA VAL A 102 7.38 -3.19 16.11
C VAL A 102 7.86 -1.86 16.67
N ASP A 103 8.96 -1.89 17.43
CA ASP A 103 9.62 -0.68 17.93
C ASP A 103 10.18 0.20 16.78
N ASP A 104 10.39 1.48 17.07
CA ASP A 104 11.04 2.47 16.18
C ASP A 104 12.56 2.27 16.13
N GLU A 105 12.99 1.05 15.83
CA GLU A 105 14.38 0.69 15.56
C GLU A 105 14.51 0.16 14.13
N ASP A 106 15.49 0.65 13.37
CA ASP A 106 15.71 0.25 11.98
C ASP A 106 15.79 -1.28 11.82
N SER A 107 16.42 -1.99 12.76
CA SER A 107 16.51 -3.46 12.76
C SER A 107 15.16 -4.16 12.97
N GLU A 108 14.27 -3.57 13.77
CA GLU A 108 12.93 -4.12 14.03
C GLU A 108 11.99 -3.88 12.84
N ILE A 109 12.14 -2.74 12.16
CA ILE A 109 11.45 -2.44 10.91
C ILE A 109 11.92 -3.39 9.80
N GLU A 110 13.23 -3.57 9.64
CA GLU A 110 13.80 -4.54 8.68
C GLU A 110 13.34 -5.96 8.97
N PHE A 111 13.27 -6.35 10.26
CA PHE A 111 12.73 -7.63 10.68
C PHE A 111 11.27 -7.78 10.24
N ALA A 112 10.42 -6.78 10.51
CA ALA A 112 9.01 -6.80 10.13
C ALA A 112 8.83 -6.95 8.61
N GLU A 113 9.60 -6.20 7.81
CA GLU A 113 9.60 -6.32 6.36
C GLU A 113 10.02 -7.73 5.91
N SER A 114 11.04 -8.32 6.53
CA SER A 114 11.57 -9.64 6.17
C SER A 114 10.57 -10.78 6.39
N VAL A 115 9.76 -10.70 7.46
CA VAL A 115 8.79 -11.75 7.81
C VAL A 115 7.44 -11.57 7.10
N LEU A 116 7.02 -10.32 6.85
CA LEU A 116 5.74 -10.03 6.19
C LEU A 116 5.82 -10.12 4.67
N THR A 117 6.94 -9.72 4.05
CA THR A 117 7.05 -9.61 2.58
C THR A 117 6.71 -10.91 1.85
N PRO A 118 7.25 -12.08 2.24
CA PRO A 118 6.98 -13.32 1.51
C PRO A 118 5.51 -13.73 1.53
N ALA A 119 4.82 -13.53 2.67
CA ALA A 119 3.40 -13.84 2.80
C ALA A 119 2.53 -12.86 1.99
N ALA A 120 2.89 -11.58 2.02
CA ALA A 120 2.21 -10.54 1.25
C ALA A 120 2.34 -10.80 -0.26
N GLU A 121 3.56 -11.01 -0.77
CA GLU A 121 3.81 -11.29 -2.19
C GLU A 121 3.08 -12.54 -2.67
N SER A 122 3.22 -13.66 -1.93
CA SER A 122 2.53 -14.91 -2.24
C SER A 122 1.02 -14.71 -2.32
N TYR A 123 0.45 -13.98 -1.36
CA TYR A 123 -0.98 -13.68 -1.32
C TYR A 123 -1.44 -12.83 -2.52
N TYR A 124 -0.70 -11.77 -2.88
CA TYR A 124 -1.06 -10.90 -3.99
C TYR A 124 -0.93 -11.60 -5.35
N GLU A 125 0.09 -12.46 -5.51
CA GLU A 125 0.28 -13.28 -6.70
C GLU A 125 -0.88 -14.28 -6.85
N GLU A 126 -1.19 -15.04 -5.80
CA GLU A 126 -2.30 -16.02 -5.81
C GLU A 126 -3.66 -15.37 -6.13
N CYS A 127 -3.87 -14.15 -5.64
CA CYS A 127 -5.10 -13.42 -5.83
C CYS A 127 -5.13 -12.62 -7.15
N SER A 128 -4.08 -12.70 -7.98
CA SER A 128 -3.94 -11.93 -9.23
C SER A 128 -4.17 -10.42 -9.03
N ILE A 129 -3.70 -9.89 -7.90
CA ILE A 129 -3.89 -8.50 -7.52
C ILE A 129 -2.80 -7.68 -8.20
N GLN A 130 -3.17 -6.97 -9.26
CA GLN A 130 -2.28 -5.98 -9.87
C GLN A 130 -2.18 -4.74 -8.97
N TYR A 131 -0.95 -4.41 -8.62
CA TYR A 131 -0.61 -3.10 -8.09
C TYR A 131 -0.73 -2.05 -9.22
N PRO A 132 -1.27 -0.83 -8.99
CA PRO A 132 -1.71 -0.22 -7.74
C PRO A 132 -3.23 0.03 -7.70
N GLY A 133 -3.96 -0.64 -6.81
CA GLY A 133 -5.25 -0.14 -6.34
C GLY A 133 -6.43 -0.18 -7.32
N PHE A 134 -6.40 -1.06 -8.31
CA PHE A 134 -7.60 -1.46 -9.05
C PHE A 134 -7.49 -2.95 -9.34
N CYS A 135 -8.46 -3.74 -8.86
CA CYS A 135 -8.84 -4.93 -9.62
C CYS A 135 -9.43 -4.39 -10.92
N PRO A 136 -8.80 -4.61 -12.10
CA PRO A 136 -9.54 -4.40 -13.33
C PRO A 136 -10.57 -5.54 -13.38
N HIS A 137 -11.85 -5.17 -13.34
CA HIS A 137 -13.05 -6.02 -13.50
C HIS A 137 -13.59 -6.66 -12.19
N GLN A 138 -14.48 -6.01 -11.43
CA GLN A 138 -15.92 -5.99 -11.75
C GLN A 138 -16.23 -5.51 -13.18
N SER A 139 -16.09 -6.40 -14.15
CA SER A 139 -16.97 -6.38 -15.31
C SER A 139 -17.89 -7.56 -15.10
N SER A 140 -19.13 -7.25 -14.76
CA SER A 140 -20.24 -8.07 -15.17
C SER A 140 -20.15 -8.26 -16.68
N SER A 141 -19.72 -9.44 -17.13
CA SER A 141 -20.12 -10.01 -18.41
C SER A 141 -19.44 -11.34 -18.59
N ASP A 142 -20.28 -12.37 -18.70
CA ASP A 142 -20.00 -13.59 -19.43
C ASP A 142 -19.18 -13.28 -20.69
N ASP A 143 -17.98 -13.83 -20.79
CA ASP A 143 -17.31 -14.07 -22.07
C ASP A 143 -16.71 -15.47 -22.01
N GLU A 144 -17.61 -16.44 -22.14
CA GLU A 144 -17.31 -17.80 -22.56
C GLU A 144 -16.92 -17.74 -24.04
N THR A 145 -15.65 -17.48 -24.37
CA THR A 145 -15.00 -18.06 -25.55
C THR A 145 -13.48 -17.85 -25.45
N LEU A 146 -12.73 -18.93 -25.21
CA LEU A 146 -11.47 -19.23 -25.90
C LEU A 146 -11.01 -20.63 -25.45
N ASP A 147 -11.21 -21.59 -26.35
CA ASP A 147 -10.78 -22.98 -26.25
C ASP A 147 -9.25 -23.09 -26.07
N PHE A 148 -8.83 -23.67 -24.94
CA PHE A 148 -7.58 -24.40 -24.82
C PHE A 148 -7.78 -25.46 -23.73
N ASP A 149 -7.54 -26.73 -24.05
CA ASP A 149 -7.75 -27.93 -23.22
C ASP A 149 -7.04 -27.89 -21.85
N TYR A 150 -7.52 -27.05 -20.93
CA TYR A 150 -7.10 -27.03 -19.54
C TYR A 150 -8.25 -27.58 -18.70
N PRO A 151 -8.07 -28.69 -17.95
CA PRO A 151 -9.11 -29.19 -17.07
C PRO A 151 -9.48 -28.07 -16.08
N PRO A 152 -10.77 -27.79 -15.86
CA PRO A 152 -11.18 -26.70 -15.00
C PRO A 152 -10.69 -26.99 -13.58
N ARG A 153 -9.69 -26.23 -13.11
CA ARG A 153 -9.36 -26.18 -11.69
C ARG A 153 -10.62 -25.69 -11.01
N LYS A 154 -11.29 -26.57 -10.24
CA LYS A 154 -12.41 -26.21 -9.37
C LYS A 154 -11.89 -25.28 -8.28
N SER A 155 -11.68 -24.01 -8.60
CA SER A 155 -11.47 -22.99 -7.59
C SER A 155 -12.80 -22.84 -6.87
N LYS A 156 -12.84 -23.25 -5.61
CA LYS A 156 -13.93 -22.83 -4.72
C LYS A 156 -13.98 -21.31 -4.83
N LYS A 157 -15.08 -20.74 -5.32
CA LYS A 157 -15.31 -19.28 -5.38
C LYS A 157 -15.34 -18.75 -3.95
N ARG A 158 -14.17 -18.58 -3.33
CA ARG A 158 -14.02 -17.84 -2.09
C ARG A 158 -14.26 -16.37 -2.46
N PRO A 159 -15.07 -15.62 -1.70
CA PRO A 159 -15.17 -14.19 -1.93
C PRO A 159 -13.77 -13.60 -1.80
N PHE A 160 -13.28 -12.99 -2.88
CA PHE A 160 -12.02 -12.28 -2.89
C PHE A 160 -12.08 -11.18 -1.83
N LYS A 161 -11.15 -11.22 -0.86
CA LYS A 161 -11.03 -10.21 0.19
C LYS A 161 -9.69 -9.54 0.00
N HIS A 162 -9.62 -8.35 -0.57
CA HIS A 162 -8.36 -7.62 -0.67
C HIS A 162 -7.78 -7.36 0.72
N VAL A 163 -6.80 -8.16 1.15
CA VAL A 163 -6.06 -7.98 2.40
C VAL A 163 -4.88 -7.06 2.16
N MET A 164 -4.68 -6.10 3.06
CA MET A 164 -3.53 -5.18 3.04
C MET A 164 -2.53 -5.57 4.11
N PHE A 165 -1.26 -5.20 3.93
CA PHE A 165 -0.20 -5.52 4.88
C PHE A 165 0.53 -4.25 5.29
N TYR A 166 0.73 -4.07 6.60
CA TYR A 166 1.36 -2.89 7.16
C TYR A 166 2.39 -3.23 8.24
N VAL A 167 3.43 -2.39 8.32
CA VAL A 167 4.32 -2.29 9.48
C VAL A 167 3.82 -1.14 10.34
N GLY A 168 3.41 -1.43 11.58
CA GLY A 168 3.02 -0.43 12.56
C GLY A 168 4.22 -0.07 13.43
N VAL A 169 4.73 1.15 13.31
CA VAL A 169 5.84 1.60 14.16
C VAL A 169 5.27 2.11 15.48
N ASP A 170 5.74 1.54 16.58
CA ASP A 170 5.34 1.90 17.95
C ASP A 170 5.69 3.36 18.27
N GLY A 171 4.85 4.03 19.06
CA GLY A 171 5.02 5.44 19.41
C GLY A 171 4.70 6.44 18.28
N THR A 172 4.24 5.96 17.12
CA THR A 172 3.65 6.85 16.10
C THR A 172 2.19 7.17 16.44
N ASP A 173 1.77 8.42 16.24
CA ASP A 173 0.39 8.87 16.48
C ASP A 173 -0.64 7.95 15.83
N THR A 174 -0.35 7.42 14.63
CA THR A 174 -1.26 6.52 13.91
C THR A 174 -1.36 5.14 14.58
N ALA A 175 -0.24 4.56 15.01
CA ALA A 175 -0.23 3.26 15.68
C ALA A 175 -0.94 3.36 17.04
N ASP A 176 -0.67 4.41 17.79
CA ASP A 176 -1.26 4.65 19.11
C ASP A 176 -2.78 4.86 19.02
N MET A 177 -3.24 5.70 18.10
CA MET A 177 -4.67 5.89 17.84
C MET A 177 -5.37 4.59 17.43
N LEU A 178 -4.73 3.77 16.59
CA LEU A 178 -5.28 2.50 16.18
C LEU A 178 -5.39 1.52 17.35
N ARG A 179 -4.32 1.38 18.16
CA ARG A 179 -4.30 0.52 19.34
C ARG A 179 -5.35 0.92 20.36
N GLU A 180 -5.46 2.22 20.65
CA GLU A 180 -6.47 2.75 21.57
C GLU A 180 -7.88 2.44 21.04
N HIS A 181 -8.13 2.68 19.75
CA HIS A 181 -9.45 2.49 19.14
C HIS A 181 -9.96 1.04 19.19
N ILE A 182 -9.06 0.06 19.10
CA ILE A 182 -9.42 -1.37 19.09
C ILE A 182 -9.12 -2.08 20.42
N CYS A 183 -8.62 -1.34 21.43
CA CYS A 183 -8.12 -1.86 22.70
C CYS A 183 -7.09 -2.98 22.52
N LEU A 184 -6.10 -2.74 21.65
CA LEU A 184 -4.97 -3.66 21.45
C LEU A 184 -3.89 -3.43 22.52
N ASP A 185 -3.22 -4.51 22.89
CA ASP A 185 -2.05 -4.50 23.77
C ASP A 185 -0.88 -3.71 23.14
N ASP A 186 -0.07 -3.07 23.98
CA ASP A 186 1.11 -2.29 23.58
C ASP A 186 2.36 -3.17 23.38
N ALA A 187 2.25 -4.50 23.49
CA ALA A 187 3.33 -5.41 23.18
C ALA A 187 3.90 -5.19 21.77
N VAL A 188 5.22 -5.36 21.70
CA VAL A 188 6.03 -5.38 20.50
C VAL A 188 7.05 -6.53 20.62
N PRO A 189 7.30 -7.31 19.56
CA PRO A 189 6.56 -7.30 18.29
C PRO A 189 5.17 -7.96 18.43
N LEU A 190 4.16 -7.46 17.71
CA LEU A 190 2.79 -7.96 17.79
C LEU A 190 2.10 -8.04 16.41
N LEU A 191 1.83 -9.26 15.95
CA LEU A 191 1.12 -9.51 14.70
C LEU A 191 -0.40 -9.55 14.90
N THR A 192 -1.13 -8.66 14.22
CA THR A 192 -2.58 -8.53 14.35
C THR A 192 -3.27 -8.41 12.99
N ALA A 193 -4.29 -9.23 12.74
CA ALA A 193 -5.24 -9.07 11.66
C ALA A 193 -6.43 -8.22 12.15
N ILE A 194 -6.74 -7.14 11.43
CA ILE A 194 -7.81 -6.20 11.75
C ILE A 194 -8.79 -6.16 10.58
N ASP A 195 -10.08 -6.39 10.86
CA ASP A 195 -11.16 -6.43 9.88
C ASP A 195 -12.29 -5.50 10.34
N PHE A 196 -12.12 -4.19 10.11
CA PHE A 196 -13.13 -3.18 10.44
C PHE A 196 -14.49 -3.45 9.78
N PRO A 197 -14.58 -3.84 8.48
CA PRO A 197 -15.87 -4.15 7.86
C PRO A 197 -16.64 -5.25 8.59
N LYS A 198 -15.96 -6.20 9.23
CA LYS A 198 -16.58 -7.27 10.01
C LYS A 198 -16.50 -7.07 11.53
N GLN A 199 -16.02 -5.92 11.99
CA GLN A 199 -15.87 -5.58 13.40
C GLN A 199 -15.17 -6.67 14.22
N ARG A 200 -14.06 -7.20 13.69
CA ARG A 200 -13.30 -8.26 14.36
C ARG A 200 -11.79 -8.11 14.17
N MET A 201 -11.02 -8.66 15.08
CA MET A 201 -9.58 -8.78 15.00
C MET A 201 -9.12 -10.18 15.42
N PHE A 202 -7.89 -10.51 15.07
CA PHE A 202 -7.21 -11.74 15.47
C PHE A 202 -5.75 -11.38 15.72
N THR A 203 -5.20 -11.77 16.87
CA THR A 203 -3.84 -11.41 17.28
C THR A 203 -3.06 -12.67 17.57
N MET A 204 -1.78 -12.69 17.20
CA MET A 204 -0.86 -13.79 17.49
C MET A 204 -0.69 -13.95 19.01
N LYS A 205 -0.50 -15.18 19.50
CA LYS A 205 -0.46 -15.41 20.95
C LYS A 205 0.85 -14.93 21.53
N TYR A 206 0.79 -14.44 22.76
CA TYR A 206 1.98 -14.05 23.51
C TYR A 206 2.95 -15.22 23.63
N GLY A 207 4.21 -14.99 23.27
CA GLY A 207 5.28 -15.99 23.30
C GLY A 207 5.43 -16.83 22.04
N ASP A 208 4.53 -16.72 21.04
CA ASP A 208 4.74 -17.35 19.74
C ASP A 208 5.82 -16.58 18.96
N GLU A 209 6.80 -17.30 18.40
CA GLU A 209 7.87 -16.68 17.60
C GLU A 209 7.36 -16.21 16.23
N ILE A 210 7.62 -14.93 15.91
CA ILE A 210 7.29 -14.33 14.62
C ILE A 210 8.38 -14.70 13.61
N THR A 211 8.02 -15.60 12.70
CA THR A 211 8.82 -16.04 11.56
C THR A 211 7.98 -15.99 10.29
N THR A 212 8.62 -16.00 9.11
CA THR A 212 7.92 -16.07 7.81
C THR A 212 6.88 -17.18 7.76
N HIS A 213 7.20 -18.36 8.31
CA HIS A 213 6.26 -19.49 8.36
C HIS A 213 5.08 -19.23 9.30
N SER A 214 5.32 -18.66 10.48
CA SER A 214 4.23 -18.31 11.41
C SER A 214 3.29 -17.24 10.83
N VAL A 215 3.84 -16.25 10.11
CA VAL A 215 3.07 -15.19 9.44
C VAL A 215 2.19 -15.79 8.34
N GLN A 216 2.71 -16.71 7.54
CA GLN A 216 1.92 -17.40 6.52
C GLN A 216 0.77 -18.20 7.16
N ASN A 217 1.05 -18.98 8.20
CA ASN A 217 0.02 -19.74 8.92
C ASN A 217 -1.04 -18.82 9.55
N PHE A 218 -0.61 -17.67 10.08
CA PHE A 218 -1.49 -16.66 10.63
C PHE A 218 -2.44 -16.09 9.57
N LEU A 219 -1.90 -15.76 8.39
CA LEU A 219 -2.69 -15.31 7.24
C LEU A 219 -3.68 -16.39 6.78
N ASP A 220 -3.26 -17.65 6.68
CA ASP A 220 -4.12 -18.77 6.28
C ASP A 220 -5.25 -19.02 7.29
N ALA A 221 -4.97 -18.92 8.59
CA ALA A 221 -5.97 -18.99 9.65
C ALA A 221 -7.00 -17.85 9.52
N TYR A 222 -6.53 -16.62 9.25
CA TYR A 222 -7.38 -15.47 9.01
C TYR A 222 -8.27 -15.65 7.76
N LEU A 223 -7.69 -16.07 6.64
CA LEU A 223 -8.37 -16.23 5.36
C LEU A 223 -9.39 -17.38 5.38
N SER A 224 -9.04 -18.50 6.02
CA SER A 224 -9.95 -19.64 6.22
C SER A 224 -11.12 -19.32 7.13
N GLY A 225 -10.98 -18.31 8.00
CA GLY A 225 -11.99 -17.97 9.00
C GLY A 225 -11.93 -18.85 10.26
N ASN A 226 -10.89 -19.69 10.39
CA ASN A 226 -10.70 -20.60 11.52
C ASN A 226 -9.85 -20.00 12.65
N ALA A 227 -9.45 -18.73 12.52
CA ALA A 227 -8.78 -18.00 13.58
C ALA A 227 -9.73 -17.69 14.75
N ASP A 228 -9.16 -17.50 15.94
CA ASP A 228 -9.88 -17.11 17.15
C ASP A 228 -10.16 -15.60 17.13
N PHE A 229 -11.22 -15.21 16.42
CA PHE A 229 -11.59 -13.81 16.22
C PHE A 229 -12.17 -13.19 17.50
N LYS A 230 -11.58 -12.08 17.92
CA LYS A 230 -12.11 -11.20 18.96
C LYS A 230 -12.94 -10.09 18.30
N PRO A 231 -14.10 -9.71 18.84
CA PRO A 231 -14.85 -8.56 18.35
C PRO A 231 -14.03 -7.28 18.57
N LEU A 232 -14.10 -6.34 17.63
CA LEU A 232 -13.65 -4.97 17.87
C LEU A 232 -14.66 -4.32 18.81
N LYS A 233 -14.20 -3.84 19.97
CA LYS A 233 -15.07 -3.11 20.89
C LYS A 233 -15.38 -1.74 20.27
N PRO A 234 -16.66 -1.36 20.10
CA PRO A 234 -16.97 0.01 19.71
C PRO A 234 -16.60 0.96 20.86
N TYR A 235 -16.12 2.16 20.51
CA TYR A 235 -15.74 3.25 21.42
C TYR A 235 -16.80 3.61 22.49
N SER A 236 -18.06 3.16 22.34
CA SER A 236 -19.15 3.41 23.30
C SER A 236 -19.04 2.63 24.61
N ASP A 237 -18.32 1.51 24.61
CA ASP A 237 -18.22 0.65 25.79
C ASP A 237 -16.83 0.81 26.40
N LYS A 238 -16.68 1.83 27.25
CA LYS A 238 -15.44 2.05 28.02
C LYS A 238 -15.04 0.77 28.75
N CYS A 239 -13.74 0.47 28.69
CA CYS A 239 -13.05 -0.61 29.40
C CYS A 239 -13.39 -0.66 30.90
#